data_AF-A0A954FIQ2-F1
#
_entry.id   AF-A0A954FIQ2-F1
#
_cell.length_a   1.000
_cell.length_b   1.000
_cell.length_c   1.000
_cell.angle_alpha   90.00
_cell.angle_beta   90.00
_cell.angle_gamma   90.00
#
_symmetry.space_group_name_H-M   'P 1'
#
loop_
_entity.id
_entity.type
_entity.pdbx_description
1 polymer ?
#
loop_
_entity_poly.entity_id
_entity_poly.type
_entity_poly.pdbx_seq_one_letter_code
_entity_poly.pdbx_strand_id
1 'polypeptide(L)'
;MKAILTITLITLLAVQAFAERTLPAPDIALLQAPTPVYEPTPADADSVPAPSAPAVVLESYPADPLMPVAPIDLFQRVKVRNPRRIHPCAVPTIVTVQDPCDHCCTVNVEVCMPPCDNPEVRCSRLGNRVVYDFGKHKITLISRLGIVIVDYH
;
A
#
# COMPACT_ATOMS: atom_id res chain seq x y z
N MET A 1 -34.91 10.49 40.35
CA MET A 1 -34.36 9.20 39.87
C MET A 1 -35.41 8.47 39.01
N LYS A 2 -35.61 8.87 37.75
CA LYS A 2 -36.61 8.24 36.84
C LYS A 2 -36.16 8.18 35.36
N ALA A 3 -34.91 8.52 35.05
CA ALA A 3 -34.44 8.70 33.67
C ALA A 3 -33.55 7.57 33.12
N ILE A 4 -33.32 6.49 33.89
CA ILE A 4 -32.35 5.45 33.53
C ILE A 4 -33.03 4.24 32.83
N LEU A 5 -34.36 4.10 32.93
CA LEU A 5 -35.06 2.87 32.56
C LEU A 5 -35.56 2.79 31.10
N THR A 6 -35.49 3.86 30.30
CA THR A 6 -36.09 3.89 28.96
C THR A 6 -35.10 3.69 27.81
N ILE A 7 -33.79 3.80 28.05
CA ILE A 7 -32.78 3.67 26.98
C ILE A 7 -32.47 2.21 26.64
N THR A 8 -32.71 1.28 27.57
CA THR A 8 -32.45 -0.16 27.37
C THR A 8 -33.45 -0.85 26.45
N LEU A 9 -34.61 -0.26 26.15
CA LEU A 9 -35.62 -0.89 25.29
C LEU A 9 -35.39 -0.62 23.78
N ILE A 10 -34.56 0.36 23.41
CA ILE A 10 -34.36 0.76 22.01
C ILE A 10 -33.26 -0.06 21.32
N THR A 11 -32.37 -0.73 22.07
CA THR A 11 -31.28 -1.52 21.49
C THR A 11 -31.68 -2.93 21.03
N LEU A 12 -32.93 -3.37 21.26
CA LEU A 12 -33.35 -4.75 20.96
C LEU A 12 -33.97 -4.97 19.57
N LEU A 13 -34.11 -3.93 18.72
CA LEU A 13 -34.93 -4.00 17.50
C LEU A 13 -34.16 -3.96 16.16
N ALA A 14 -32.83 -4.02 16.14
CA ALA A 14 -32.05 -3.91 14.89
C ALA A 14 -31.34 -5.21 14.46
N VAL A 15 -31.78 -6.37 14.94
CA VAL A 15 -31.27 -7.68 14.49
C VAL A 15 -32.25 -8.24 13.46
N GLN A 16 -32.22 -7.74 12.21
CA GLN A 16 -32.89 -8.45 11.12
C GLN A 16 -32.30 -8.11 9.75
N ALA A 17 -31.96 -9.20 9.05
CA ALA A 17 -31.87 -9.33 7.60
C ALA A 17 -30.75 -8.56 6.88
N PHE A 18 -29.61 -9.22 6.66
CA PHE A 18 -29.01 -9.19 5.33
C PHE A 18 -28.60 -10.58 4.89
N ALA A 19 -29.36 -11.05 3.90
CA ALA A 19 -29.31 -12.33 3.26
C ALA A 19 -27.99 -12.58 2.53
N GLU A 20 -27.56 -13.83 2.57
CA GLU A 20 -26.58 -14.44 1.69
C GLU A 20 -26.89 -14.13 0.23
N ARG A 21 -25.95 -13.47 -0.44
CA ARG A 21 -25.86 -13.48 -1.90
C ARG A 21 -24.61 -14.26 -2.28
N THR A 22 -24.80 -15.55 -2.50
CA THR A 22 -23.85 -16.42 -3.19
C THR A 22 -23.77 -15.94 -4.64
N LEU A 23 -22.66 -15.30 -5.00
CA LEU A 23 -22.36 -14.96 -6.39
C LEU A 23 -21.83 -16.21 -7.13
N PRO A 24 -22.26 -16.45 -8.38
CA PRO A 24 -21.70 -17.51 -9.21
C PRO A 24 -20.25 -17.20 -9.58
N ALA A 25 -19.42 -18.24 -9.59
CA ALA A 25 -18.01 -18.18 -9.97
C ALA A 25 -17.84 -17.67 -11.41
N PRO A 26 -16.87 -16.78 -11.69
CA PRO A 26 -16.49 -16.47 -13.06
C PRO A 26 -15.62 -17.60 -13.63
N ASP A 27 -16.03 -18.14 -14.78
CA ASP A 27 -15.21 -18.99 -15.64
C ASP A 27 -13.96 -18.22 -16.07
N ILE A 28 -12.79 -18.66 -15.59
CA ILE A 28 -11.49 -18.12 -15.99
C ILE A 28 -11.14 -18.74 -17.34
N ALA A 29 -11.49 -18.03 -18.42
CA ALA A 29 -10.96 -18.31 -19.74
C ALA A 29 -9.45 -17.99 -19.75
N LEU A 30 -8.63 -19.02 -19.96
CA LEU A 30 -7.18 -18.95 -20.16
C LEU A 30 -6.86 -18.13 -21.42
N LEU A 31 -6.65 -16.82 -21.26
CA LEU A 31 -6.00 -16.00 -22.29
C LEU A 31 -4.50 -16.29 -22.25
N GLN A 32 -4.03 -17.07 -23.21
CA GLN A 32 -2.61 -17.25 -23.50
C GLN A 32 -2.00 -15.89 -23.87
N ALA A 33 -0.95 -15.48 -23.16
CA ALA A 33 -0.18 -14.30 -23.50
C ALA A 33 0.59 -14.52 -24.81
N PRO A 34 0.57 -13.56 -25.76
CA PRO A 34 1.34 -13.67 -26.99
C PRO A 34 2.84 -13.56 -26.72
N THR A 35 3.61 -14.52 -27.23
CA THR A 35 5.07 -14.50 -27.22
C THR A 35 5.58 -13.39 -28.14
N PRO A 36 6.52 -12.54 -27.71
CA PRO A 36 7.14 -11.55 -28.59
C PRO A 36 8.02 -12.25 -29.63
N VAL A 37 7.64 -12.15 -30.89
CA VAL A 37 8.49 -12.52 -32.04
C VAL A 37 9.48 -11.38 -32.23
N TYR A 38 10.75 -11.62 -31.91
CA TYR A 38 11.83 -10.67 -32.20
C TYR A 38 12.30 -10.89 -33.63
N GLU A 39 11.89 -10.00 -34.54
CA GLU A 39 12.37 -9.96 -35.91
C GLU A 39 13.66 -9.11 -35.95
N PRO A 40 14.83 -9.68 -36.31
CA PRO A 40 16.06 -8.91 -36.35
C PRO A 40 16.04 -7.95 -37.55
N THR A 41 15.99 -6.65 -37.26
CA THR A 41 16.14 -5.57 -38.22
C THR A 41 17.52 -5.64 -38.89
N PRO A 42 17.60 -5.61 -40.24
CA PRO A 42 18.88 -5.51 -40.96
C PRO A 42 19.51 -4.14 -40.69
N ALA A 43 20.79 -4.14 -40.33
CA ALA A 43 21.58 -2.93 -40.18
C ALA A 43 21.94 -2.37 -41.57
N ASP A 44 21.28 -1.29 -41.98
CA ASP A 44 21.76 -0.45 -43.08
C ASP A 44 22.96 0.38 -42.59
N ALA A 45 24.10 0.13 -43.23
CA ALA A 45 25.35 0.85 -43.01
C ALA A 45 25.34 2.15 -43.82
N ASP A 46 24.84 3.24 -43.21
CA ASP A 46 25.06 4.58 -43.74
C ASP A 46 26.11 5.33 -42.90
N SER A 47 27.19 5.69 -43.58
CA SER A 47 28.39 6.27 -42.99
C SER A 47 28.20 7.76 -42.73
N VAL A 48 27.90 8.12 -41.48
CA VAL A 48 27.97 9.52 -41.02
C VAL A 48 29.33 9.76 -40.34
N PRO A 49 30.10 10.80 -40.73
CA PRO A 49 31.35 11.13 -40.05
C PRO A 49 31.09 11.61 -38.62
N ALA A 50 31.69 10.92 -37.66
CA ALA A 50 31.54 11.16 -36.23
C ALA A 50 32.07 12.56 -35.83
N PRO A 51 31.29 13.38 -35.11
CA PRO A 51 31.84 14.50 -34.37
C PRO A 51 32.61 13.97 -33.16
N SER A 52 33.87 14.38 -33.02
CA SER A 52 34.72 14.09 -31.85
C SER A 52 34.06 14.58 -30.57
N ALA A 53 33.36 13.69 -29.87
CA ALA A 53 32.92 13.92 -28.50
C ALA A 53 34.11 13.76 -27.55
N PRO A 54 34.26 14.61 -26.51
CA PRO A 54 35.26 14.39 -25.49
C PRO A 54 35.00 13.06 -24.78
N ALA A 55 36.04 12.24 -24.63
CA ALA A 55 35.98 10.97 -23.93
C ALA A 55 35.51 11.20 -22.49
N VAL A 56 34.26 10.81 -22.20
CA VAL A 56 33.77 10.73 -20.83
C VAL A 56 34.47 9.52 -20.21
N VAL A 57 35.44 9.80 -19.34
CA VAL A 57 36.08 8.79 -18.50
C VAL A 57 34.98 8.19 -17.62
N LEU A 58 34.56 6.97 -17.94
CA LEU A 58 33.65 6.19 -17.11
C LEU A 58 34.46 5.77 -15.87
N GLU A 59 34.42 6.60 -14.83
CA GLU A 59 35.06 6.32 -13.55
C GLU A 59 34.34 5.12 -12.94
N SER A 60 34.96 3.95 -13.04
CA SER A 60 34.46 2.71 -12.46
C SER A 60 34.52 2.84 -10.94
N TYR A 61 33.40 3.18 -10.31
CA TYR A 61 33.28 3.11 -8.86
C TYR A 61 33.58 1.66 -8.43
N PRO A 62 34.52 1.44 -7.48
CA PRO A 62 34.75 0.11 -6.96
C PRO A 62 33.44 -0.42 -6.40
N ALA A 63 33.10 -1.66 -6.76
CA ALA A 63 31.91 -2.33 -6.25
C ALA A 63 31.99 -2.37 -4.72
N ASP A 64 31.20 -1.51 -4.07
CA ASP A 64 31.08 -1.50 -2.62
C ASP A 64 30.68 -2.91 -2.16
N PRO A 65 31.29 -3.47 -1.10
CA PRO A 65 30.94 -4.78 -0.59
C PRO A 65 29.42 -4.85 -0.37
N LEU A 66 28.77 -5.83 -0.98
CA LEU A 66 27.33 -6.08 -0.81
C LEU A 66 27.05 -6.38 0.66
N MET A 67 26.77 -5.34 1.44
CA MET A 67 26.36 -5.48 2.83
C MET A 67 25.06 -6.28 2.86
N PRO A 68 24.95 -7.32 3.71
CA PRO A 68 23.72 -8.09 3.81
C PRO A 68 22.60 -7.16 4.28
N VAL A 69 21.57 -7.00 3.45
CA VAL A 69 20.35 -6.27 3.80
C VAL A 69 19.65 -7.07 4.89
N ALA A 70 19.58 -6.52 6.10
CA ALA A 70 18.84 -7.14 7.19
C ALA A 70 17.35 -7.21 6.82
N PRO A 71 16.65 -8.32 7.13
CA PRO A 71 15.21 -8.42 6.92
C PRO A 71 14.48 -7.36 7.74
N ILE A 72 13.48 -6.71 7.13
CA ILE A 72 12.63 -5.72 7.81
C ILE A 72 11.51 -6.47 8.54
N ASP A 73 11.47 -6.35 9.86
CA ASP A 73 10.39 -6.94 10.66
C ASP A 73 9.09 -6.14 10.51
N LEU A 74 8.04 -6.83 10.06
CA LEU A 74 6.69 -6.28 9.95
C LEU A 74 5.86 -6.59 11.20
N PHE A 75 5.09 -5.61 11.65
CA PHE A 75 4.17 -5.77 12.76
C PHE A 75 3.00 -6.67 12.38
N GLN A 76 2.74 -7.70 13.20
CA GLN A 76 1.78 -8.75 12.85
C GLN A 76 0.32 -8.39 13.19
N ARG A 77 0.09 -7.55 14.22
CA ARG A 77 -1.26 -7.26 14.72
C ARG A 77 -1.91 -6.12 13.95
N VAL A 78 -2.17 -6.36 12.66
CA VAL A 78 -2.78 -5.40 11.74
C VAL A 78 -4.23 -5.77 11.46
N LYS A 79 -5.13 -4.79 11.55
CA LYS A 79 -6.55 -4.93 11.18
C LYS A 79 -6.87 -4.05 9.99
N VAL A 80 -7.21 -4.67 8.86
CA VAL A 80 -7.64 -3.95 7.66
C VAL A 80 -9.15 -3.65 7.73
N ARG A 81 -9.54 -2.42 7.43
CA ARG A 81 -10.92 -1.95 7.29
C ARG A 81 -11.17 -1.51 5.85
N ASN A 82 -12.37 -1.81 5.36
CA ASN A 82 -12.83 -1.46 4.01
C ASN A 82 -11.89 -1.91 2.87
N PRO A 83 -11.44 -3.19 2.83
CA PRO A 83 -10.49 -3.65 1.80
C PRO A 83 -11.01 -3.50 0.35
N ARG A 84 -12.33 -3.40 0.15
CA ARG A 84 -12.93 -3.15 -1.17
C ARG A 84 -12.67 -1.75 -1.73
N ARG A 85 -12.11 -0.84 -0.93
CA ARG A 85 -11.76 0.54 -1.31
C ARG A 85 -10.26 0.71 -1.62
N ILE A 86 -9.50 -0.37 -1.57
CA ILE A 86 -8.11 -0.38 -2.01
C ILE A 86 -8.07 -0.02 -3.50
N HIS A 87 -7.17 0.89 -3.88
CA HIS A 87 -7.00 1.29 -5.28
C HIS A 87 -6.61 0.06 -6.13
N PRO A 88 -7.16 -0.12 -7.34
CA PRO A 88 -6.92 -1.33 -8.15
C PRO A 88 -5.44 -1.55 -8.51
N CYS A 89 -4.67 -0.46 -8.64
CA CYS A 89 -3.22 -0.52 -8.88
C CYS A 89 -2.39 -0.21 -7.62
N ALA A 90 -2.93 -0.45 -6.43
CA ALA A 90 -2.20 -0.15 -5.20
C ALA A 90 -0.93 -1.01 -5.08
N VAL A 91 0.17 -0.37 -4.67
CA VAL A 91 1.48 -1.01 -4.47
C VAL A 91 1.71 -1.16 -2.97
N PRO A 92 2.21 -2.33 -2.51
CA PRO A 92 2.59 -2.51 -1.12
C PRO A 92 3.77 -1.59 -0.76
N THR A 93 3.55 -0.75 0.24
CA THR A 93 4.53 0.20 0.75
C THR A 93 4.69 -0.01 2.25
N ILE A 94 5.93 -0.15 2.70
CA ILE A 94 6.25 -0.24 4.12
C ILE A 94 6.23 1.15 4.72
N VAL A 95 5.43 1.35 5.76
CA VAL A 95 5.36 2.61 6.52
C VAL A 95 5.63 2.37 7.99
N THR A 96 6.28 3.35 8.61
CA THR A 96 6.58 3.32 10.04
C THR A 96 5.48 4.07 10.80
N VAL A 97 4.90 3.43 11.80
CA VAL A 97 3.86 3.99 12.68
C VAL A 97 4.25 3.84 14.14
N GLN A 98 3.61 4.58 15.03
CA GLN A 98 3.79 4.40 16.47
C GLN A 98 3.38 2.98 16.88
N ASP A 99 4.19 2.34 17.73
CA ASP A 99 3.88 1.01 18.26
C ASP A 99 2.61 1.08 19.14
N PRO A 100 1.56 0.31 18.83
CA PRO A 100 0.33 0.32 19.62
C PRO A 100 0.49 -0.36 20.99
N CYS A 101 1.62 -1.04 21.26
CA CYS A 101 1.99 -1.65 22.54
C CYS A 101 2.88 -0.74 23.39
N ASP A 102 3.75 0.08 22.77
CA ASP A 102 4.65 1.03 23.45
C ASP A 102 4.69 2.38 22.72
N HIS A 103 4.21 3.44 23.37
CA HIS A 103 4.11 4.77 22.75
C HIS A 103 5.48 5.40 22.45
N CYS A 104 6.57 4.91 23.04
CA CYS A 104 7.93 5.37 22.81
C CYS A 104 8.57 4.76 21.55
N CYS A 105 8.01 3.67 21.02
CA CYS A 105 8.58 2.91 19.92
C CYS A 105 7.77 3.07 18.63
N THR A 106 8.36 2.60 17.54
CA THR A 106 7.72 2.53 16.23
C THR A 106 7.80 1.12 15.67
N VAL A 107 6.84 0.80 14.81
CA VAL A 107 6.76 -0.48 14.12
C VAL A 107 6.51 -0.27 12.64
N ASN A 108 6.99 -1.19 11.82
CA ASN A 108 6.77 -1.16 10.38
C ASN A 108 5.51 -1.94 10.01
N VAL A 109 4.68 -1.38 9.14
CA VAL A 109 3.49 -2.03 8.61
C VAL A 109 3.47 -1.89 7.10
N GLU A 110 3.05 -2.95 6.42
CA GLU A 110 2.84 -2.93 4.97
C GLU A 110 1.42 -2.43 4.65
N VAL A 111 1.33 -1.46 3.75
CA VAL A 111 0.07 -0.78 3.38
C VAL A 111 0.00 -0.64 1.87
N CYS A 112 -1.17 -0.86 1.28
CA CYS A 112 -1.36 -0.75 -0.16
C CYS A 112 -1.66 0.71 -0.55
N MET A 113 -0.68 1.40 -1.12
CA MET A 113 -0.81 2.81 -1.52
C MET A 113 -1.08 2.95 -3.02
N PRO A 114 -1.94 3.90 -3.46
CA PRO A 114 -2.05 4.25 -4.86
C PRO A 114 -0.70 4.69 -5.45
N PRO A 115 -0.45 4.43 -6.75
CA PRO A 115 0.78 4.84 -7.42
C PRO A 115 0.67 6.33 -7.80
N CYS A 116 0.72 7.20 -6.80
CA CYS A 116 0.64 8.65 -6.97
C CYS A 116 1.82 9.31 -6.28
N ASP A 117 2.39 10.32 -6.91
CA ASP A 117 3.73 10.80 -6.55
C ASP A 117 3.78 11.53 -5.20
N ASN A 118 2.68 12.15 -4.74
CA ASN A 118 2.69 13.01 -3.55
C ASN A 118 1.38 12.91 -2.74
N PRO A 119 1.27 12.01 -1.75
CA PRO A 119 0.19 12.08 -0.78
C PRO A 119 0.34 13.29 0.15
N GLU A 120 -0.76 13.93 0.50
CA GLU A 120 -0.77 14.83 1.64
C GLU A 120 -0.79 14.00 2.92
N VAL A 121 0.28 14.10 3.72
CA VAL A 121 0.43 13.34 4.97
C VAL A 121 0.05 14.21 6.15
N ARG A 122 -0.91 13.74 6.95
CA ARG A 122 -1.31 14.40 8.20
C ARG A 122 -1.15 13.46 9.38
N CYS A 123 -0.40 13.89 10.38
CA CYS A 123 -0.23 13.17 11.63
C CYS A 123 -1.04 13.82 12.74
N SER A 124 -1.64 13.01 13.60
CA SER A 124 -2.23 13.46 14.87
C SER A 124 -1.14 14.00 15.79
N ARG A 125 -1.50 14.96 16.65
CA ARG A 125 -0.59 15.52 17.67
C ARG A 125 0.03 14.44 18.57
N LEU A 126 -0.68 13.34 18.78
CA LEU A 126 -0.23 12.23 19.62
C LEU A 126 0.56 11.16 18.84
N GLY A 127 0.72 11.28 17.52
CA GLY A 127 1.41 10.30 16.68
C GLY A 127 0.61 9.00 16.41
N ASN A 128 -0.46 8.76 17.15
CA ASN A 128 -1.27 7.54 17.06
C ASN A 128 -2.17 7.41 15.82
N ARG A 129 -2.23 8.46 14.98
CA ARG A 129 -3.01 8.47 13.75
C ARG A 129 -2.23 9.15 12.64
N VAL A 130 -2.09 8.47 11.51
CA VAL A 130 -1.47 8.98 10.29
C VAL A 130 -2.47 8.87 9.16
N VAL A 131 -2.62 9.92 8.36
CA VAL A 131 -3.54 9.99 7.24
C VAL A 131 -2.75 10.30 5.99
N TYR A 132 -2.86 9.43 4.98
CA TYR A 132 -2.35 9.65 3.64
C TYR A 132 -3.53 10.00 2.74
N ASP A 133 -3.54 11.22 2.20
CA ASP A 133 -4.59 11.70 1.30
C ASP A 133 -4.04 11.79 -0.13
N PHE A 134 -4.59 10.97 -1.02
CA PHE A 134 -4.27 10.93 -2.45
C PHE A 134 -5.37 11.60 -3.29
N GLY A 135 -6.20 12.45 -2.66
CA GLY A 135 -7.34 13.13 -3.29
C GLY A 135 -8.56 12.22 -3.42
N LYS A 136 -8.52 11.23 -4.32
CA LYS A 136 -9.65 10.29 -4.52
C LYS A 136 -9.66 9.12 -3.54
N HIS A 137 -8.47 8.75 -3.05
CA HIS A 137 -8.28 7.67 -2.09
C HIS A 137 -7.65 8.22 -0.83
N LYS A 138 -8.08 7.72 0.31
CA LYS A 138 -7.53 8.15 1.59
C LYS A 138 -7.28 6.95 2.48
N ILE A 139 -6.07 6.87 3.03
CA ILE A 139 -5.66 5.78 3.91
C ILE A 139 -5.43 6.36 5.30
N THR A 140 -6.14 5.82 6.29
CA THR A 140 -5.96 6.21 7.69
C THR A 140 -5.37 5.05 8.49
N LEU A 141 -4.22 5.29 9.09
CA LEU A 141 -3.55 4.38 10.02
C LEU A 141 -3.87 4.83 11.45
N ILE A 142 -4.27 3.90 12.31
CA ILE A 142 -4.57 4.18 13.71
C ILE A 142 -3.90 3.12 14.59
N SER A 143 -2.97 3.54 15.42
CA SER A 143 -2.35 2.70 16.46
C SER A 143 -3.15 2.83 17.75
N ARG A 144 -3.83 1.75 18.17
CA ARG A 144 -4.56 1.72 19.45
C ARG A 144 -4.80 0.31 19.95
N LEU A 145 -4.82 0.13 21.26
CA LEU A 145 -5.16 -1.15 21.93
C LEU A 145 -4.31 -2.34 21.43
N GLY A 146 -3.01 -2.12 21.21
CA GLY A 146 -2.09 -3.15 20.71
C GLY A 146 -2.32 -3.60 19.26
N ILE A 147 -3.10 -2.86 18.46
CA ILE A 147 -3.41 -3.17 17.07
C ILE A 147 -3.19 -1.93 16.20
N VAL A 148 -2.64 -2.13 15.00
CA VAL A 148 -2.62 -1.10 13.95
C VAL A 148 -3.83 -1.32 13.05
N ILE A 149 -4.67 -0.31 12.90
CA ILE A 149 -5.85 -0.34 12.03
C ILE A 149 -5.52 0.41 10.75
N VAL A 150 -5.66 -0.25 9.60
CA VAL A 150 -5.52 0.34 8.26
C VAL A 150 -6.93 0.53 7.69
N ASP A 151 -7.38 1.76 7.54
CA ASP A 151 -8.71 2.09 7.02
C ASP A 151 -8.62 2.76 5.65
N TYR A 152 -9.18 2.09 4.64
CA TYR A 152 -9.23 2.57 3.26
C TYR A 152 -10.55 3.31 2.99
N HIS A 153 -10.47 4.53 2.46
CA HIS A 153 -11.62 5.39 2.16
C HIS A 153 -11.73 5.72 0.68
#